data_AF-A3YAH5-F1
#
_entry.id   AF-A3YAH5-F1
#
_cell.length_a   1.000
_cell.length_b   1.000
_cell.length_c   1.000
_cell.angle_alpha   90.00
_cell.angle_beta   90.00
_cell.angle_gamma   90.00
#
_symmetry.space_group_name_H-M   'P 1'
#
loop_
_entity.id
_entity.type
_entity.pdbx_description
1 polymer ?
#
loop_
_entity_poly.entity_id
_entity_poly.type
_entity_poly.pdbx_seq_one_letter_code
_entity_poly.pdbx_strand_id
1 'polypeptide(L)'
;MDINTAIVSIQQFNRIKGEFVAQGTTLTEWCKKNSVSTQNVRSALLGSWNGPKALDLRLRIISASGMTLEELKALKGPANDINQENLTATTPEIGE
;
A
#
# COMPACT_ATOMS: atom_id res chain seq x y z
N MET A 1 12.40 -6.12 -7.40
CA MET A 1 11.66 -5.47 -6.29
C MET A 1 10.22 -5.31 -6.74
N ASP A 2 9.34 -6.09 -6.14
CA ASP A 2 7.97 -6.31 -6.58
C ASP A 2 7.10 -5.06 -6.42
N ILE A 3 6.81 -4.44 -7.56
CA ILE A 3 5.94 -3.27 -7.74
C ILE A 3 4.51 -3.46 -7.16
N ASN A 4 4.10 -4.71 -6.90
CA ASN A 4 2.79 -5.07 -6.36
C ASN A 4 2.70 -5.05 -4.81
N THR A 5 3.83 -4.99 -4.09
CA THR A 5 3.84 -5.14 -2.62
C THR A 5 3.22 -3.96 -1.85
N ALA A 6 2.98 -2.81 -2.50
CA ALA A 6 2.55 -1.58 -1.83
C ALA A 6 1.19 -1.03 -2.31
N ILE A 7 0.43 -1.77 -3.12
CA ILE A 7 -0.95 -1.35 -3.45
C ILE A 7 -1.79 -1.51 -2.18
N VAL A 8 -2.43 -0.43 -1.75
CA VAL A 8 -3.27 -0.44 -0.55
C VAL A 8 -4.75 -0.53 -0.90
N SER A 9 -5.48 -1.37 -0.18
CA SER A 9 -6.94 -1.44 -0.26
C SER A 9 -7.59 -0.17 0.32
N ILE A 10 -8.88 0.04 0.02
CA ILE A 10 -9.65 1.17 0.53
C ILE A 10 -9.67 1.21 2.06
N GLN A 11 -9.73 0.05 2.73
CA GLN A 11 -9.67 -0.04 4.20
C GLN A 11 -8.34 0.47 4.76
N GLN A 12 -7.23 0.02 4.17
CA GLN A 12 -5.88 0.46 4.50
C GLN A 12 -5.71 1.97 4.25
N PHE A 13 -6.26 2.49 3.15
CA PHE A 13 -6.29 3.92 2.87
C PHE A 13 -7.05 4.73 3.95
N ASN A 14 -8.20 4.22 4.39
CA ASN A 14 -8.96 4.86 5.47
C ASN A 14 -8.21 4.83 6.80
N ARG A 15 -7.51 3.74 7.11
CA ARG A 15 -6.63 3.68 8.29
C ARG A 15 -5.52 4.72 8.21
N ILE A 16 -4.80 4.80 7.09
CA ILE A 16 -3.75 5.80 6.85
C ILE A 16 -4.28 7.21 7.14
N LYS A 17 -5.47 7.53 6.62
CA LYS A 17 -6.11 8.82 6.90
C LYS A 17 -6.44 9.01 8.38
N GLY A 18 -6.92 7.97 9.06
CA GLY A 18 -7.20 7.99 10.49
C GLY A 18 -5.95 8.29 11.33
N GLU A 19 -4.82 7.69 10.98
CA GLU A 19 -3.56 7.93 11.68
C GLU A 19 -3.03 9.35 11.47
N PHE A 20 -3.16 9.91 10.25
CA PHE A 20 -2.85 11.32 10.04
C PHE A 20 -3.69 12.21 10.97
N VAL A 21 -4.99 11.93 11.08
CA VAL A 21 -5.90 12.69 11.97
C VAL A 21 -5.52 12.51 13.44
N ALA A 22 -5.14 11.31 13.87
CA ALA A 22 -4.67 11.03 15.22
C ALA A 22 -3.40 11.83 15.57
N GLN A 23 -2.54 12.09 14.59
CA GLN A 23 -1.36 12.96 14.72
C GLN A 23 -1.69 14.46 14.65
N GLY A 24 -2.96 14.85 14.51
CA GLY A 24 -3.37 16.25 14.36
C GLY A 24 -3.07 16.84 12.99
N THR A 25 -2.81 16.02 11.98
CA THR A 25 -2.63 16.45 10.59
C THR A 25 -3.64 15.77 9.66
N THR A 26 -3.61 16.06 8.37
CA THR A 26 -4.46 15.34 7.40
C THR A 26 -3.63 14.96 6.20
N LEU A 27 -4.06 13.90 5.48
CA LEU A 27 -3.40 13.51 4.24
C LEU A 27 -3.31 14.68 3.25
N THR A 28 -4.34 15.54 3.20
CA THR A 28 -4.36 16.73 2.34
C THR A 28 -3.33 17.78 2.77
N GLU A 29 -3.20 18.03 4.08
CA GLU A 29 -2.17 18.94 4.60
C GLU A 29 -0.76 18.39 4.37
N TRP A 30 -0.56 17.08 4.57
CA TRP A 30 0.69 16.41 4.24
C TRP A 30 1.03 16.54 2.74
N CYS A 31 0.03 16.36 1.86
CA CYS A 31 0.16 16.56 0.42
C CYS A 31 0.62 17.98 0.08
N LYS A 32 -0.02 19.01 0.67
CA LYS A 32 0.36 20.41 0.47
C LYS A 32 1.79 20.68 0.94
N LYS A 33 2.15 20.20 2.13
CA LYS A 33 3.49 20.36 2.72
C LYS A 33 4.59 19.72 1.87
N ASN A 34 4.28 18.60 1.19
CA ASN A 34 5.22 17.88 0.33
C ASN A 34 5.09 18.25 -1.15
N SER A 35 4.26 19.23 -1.51
CA SER A 35 3.96 19.63 -2.90
C SER A 35 3.53 18.46 -3.79
N VAL A 36 2.75 17.53 -3.23
CA VAL A 36 2.20 16.38 -3.95
C VAL A 36 0.71 16.57 -4.18
N SER A 37 0.26 16.32 -5.41
CA SER A 37 -1.18 16.33 -5.73
C SER A 37 -1.90 15.15 -5.06
N THR A 38 -3.03 15.42 -4.41
CA THR A 38 -3.91 14.40 -3.81
C THR A 38 -4.40 13.35 -4.82
N GLN A 39 -4.52 13.73 -6.10
CA GLN A 39 -4.82 12.81 -7.20
C GLN A 39 -3.69 11.81 -7.42
N ASN A 40 -2.44 12.28 -7.46
CA ASN A 40 -1.26 11.41 -7.61
C ASN A 40 -1.11 10.48 -6.41
N VAL A 41 -1.41 10.97 -5.20
CA VAL A 41 -1.42 10.15 -3.99
C VAL A 41 -2.46 9.04 -4.09
N ARG A 42 -3.69 9.35 -4.52
CA ARG A 42 -4.72 8.33 -4.72
C ARG A 42 -4.33 7.32 -5.80
N SER A 43 -3.88 7.78 -6.96
CA SER A 43 -3.46 6.90 -8.05
C SER A 43 -2.27 6.03 -7.66
N ALA A 44 -1.31 6.59 -6.91
CA ALA A 44 -0.22 5.82 -6.33
C ALA A 44 -0.79 4.79 -5.37
N LEU A 45 -1.50 5.16 -4.30
CA LEU A 45 -1.96 4.22 -3.28
C LEU A 45 -2.88 3.10 -3.83
N LEU A 46 -3.79 3.43 -4.75
CA LEU A 46 -4.76 2.49 -5.33
C LEU A 46 -4.17 1.61 -6.45
N GLY A 47 -2.92 1.81 -6.84
CA GLY A 47 -2.30 1.00 -7.90
C GLY A 47 -2.64 1.44 -9.32
N SER A 48 -3.32 2.57 -9.51
CA SER A 48 -3.51 3.17 -10.85
C SER A 48 -2.19 3.72 -11.42
N TRP A 49 -1.24 4.06 -10.56
CA TRP A 49 0.12 4.47 -10.94
C TRP A 49 1.15 3.64 -10.16
N ASN A 50 1.94 2.83 -10.87
CA ASN A 50 2.90 1.86 -10.30
C ASN A 50 4.36 2.12 -10.70
N GLY A 51 4.72 3.38 -11.00
CA GLY A 51 6.10 3.73 -11.33
C GLY A 51 7.03 3.76 -10.10
N PRO A 52 8.36 3.85 -10.28
CA PRO A 52 9.32 3.98 -9.17
C PRO A 52 9.03 5.20 -8.28
N LYS A 53 8.56 6.30 -8.88
CA LYS A 53 8.09 7.50 -8.13
C LYS A 53 6.82 7.26 -7.33
N ALA A 54 5.92 6.41 -7.83
CA ALA A 54 4.70 6.05 -7.09
C ALA A 54 5.04 5.20 -5.88
N LEU A 55 6.01 4.28 -6.02
CA LEU A 55 6.51 3.45 -4.92
C LEU A 55 7.15 4.30 -3.83
N ASP A 56 8.05 5.22 -4.19
CA ASP A 56 8.63 6.20 -3.25
C ASP A 56 7.52 6.99 -2.52
N LEU A 57 6.55 7.49 -3.27
CA LEU A 57 5.45 8.26 -2.69
C LEU A 57 4.63 7.44 -1.68
N ARG A 58 4.33 6.17 -1.98
CA ARG A 58 3.63 5.28 -1.05
C ARG A 58 4.42 5.09 0.24
N LEU A 59 5.71 4.78 0.13
CA LEU A 59 6.58 4.57 1.30
C LEU A 59 6.65 5.82 2.18
N ARG A 60 6.73 7.01 1.56
CA ARG A 60 6.71 8.29 2.27
C ARG A 60 5.39 8.53 3.00
N ILE A 61 4.25 8.21 2.38
CA ILE A 61 2.93 8.37 3.00
C ILE A 61 2.77 7.41 4.17
N ILE A 62 3.13 6.14 3.99
CA ILE A 62 3.04 5.10 5.03
C ILE A 62 3.90 5.52 6.23
N SER A 63 5.16 5.88 5.99
CA SER A 63 6.07 6.33 7.04
C SER A 63 5.56 7.60 7.74
N ALA A 64 5.02 8.57 6.98
CA ALA A 64 4.46 9.79 7.54
C ALA A 64 3.17 9.56 8.34
N SER A 65 2.40 8.52 8.00
CA SER A 65 1.24 8.11 8.79
C SER A 65 1.61 7.42 10.10
N GLY A 66 2.91 7.22 10.38
CA GLY A 66 3.36 6.54 11.60
C GLY A 66 3.13 5.03 11.60
N MET A 67 2.70 4.47 10.47
CA MET A 67 2.51 3.03 10.31
C MET A 67 3.69 2.40 9.58
N THR A 68 3.87 1.11 9.83
CA THR A 68 4.78 0.27 9.05
C THR A 68 4.01 -0.47 7.96
N LEU A 69 4.73 -0.97 6.96
CA LEU A 69 4.14 -1.83 5.94
C LEU A 69 3.56 -3.13 6.55
N GLU A 70 4.14 -3.60 7.64
CA GLU A 70 3.69 -4.80 8.37
C GLU A 70 2.35 -4.56 9.05
N GLU A 71 2.19 -3.43 9.76
CA GLU A 71 0.92 -3.02 10.35
C GLU A 71 -0.17 -2.90 9.28
N LEU A 72 0.16 -2.32 8.13
CA LEU A 72 -0.75 -2.22 7.00
C LEU A 72 -1.18 -3.58 6.46
N LYS A 73 -0.24 -4.54 6.35
CA LYS A 73 -0.54 -5.92 5.93
C LYS A 73 -1.37 -6.67 6.97
N ALA A 74 -1.16 -6.39 8.25
CA ALA A 74 -1.90 -6.98 9.37
C ALA A 74 -3.36 -6.51 9.44
N LEU A 75 -3.69 -5.35 8.86
CA LEU A 75 -5.08 -4.86 8.70
C LEU A 75 -5.92 -5.69 7.71
N LYS A 76 -5.42 -6.83 7.23
CA LYS A 76 -6.24 -7.90 6.64
C LYS A 76 -7.19 -8.47 7.71
N GLY A 77 -8.24 -7.71 8.06
CA GLY A 77 -9.43 -8.26 8.71
C GLY A 77 -10.12 -9.29 7.80
N PRO A 78 -11.07 -10.10 8.31
CA PRO A 78 -11.45 -11.45 7.83
C PRO A 78 -12.16 -11.51 6.46
N ALA A 79 -11.53 -10.95 5.43
CA ALA A 79 -11.94 -11.04 4.03
C ALA A 79 -10.72 -11.40 3.15
N ASN A 80 -9.80 -12.20 3.70
CA ASN A 80 -8.84 -12.99 2.94
C ASN A 80 -9.07 -14.49 3.23
N ASP A 81 -10.33 -14.89 3.39
CA ASP A 81 -10.81 -16.24 3.06
C ASP A 81 -11.00 -16.36 1.54
N ILE A 82 -10.04 -15.86 0.76
CA ILE A 82 -9.94 -16.19 -0.66
C ILE A 82 -8.47 -16.37 -0.95
N ASN A 83 -8.05 -17.63 -0.79
CA ASN A 83 -6.97 -18.31 -1.50
C ASN A 83 -5.64 -17.54 -1.60
N GLN A 84 -4.78 -17.75 -0.60
CA GLN A 84 -3.32 -17.73 -0.82
C GLN A 84 -2.80 -19.14 -1.20
N GLU A 85 -3.64 -19.99 -1.76
CA GLU A 85 -3.21 -21.20 -2.46
C GLU A 85 -3.27 -20.94 -3.97
N ASN A 86 -2.11 -20.68 -4.55
CA ASN A 86 -1.62 -21.25 -5.81
C ASN A 86 -0.52 -20.35 -6.38
N LEU A 87 0.70 -20.53 -5.87
CA LEU A 87 1.94 -20.31 -6.62
C LEU A 87 3.14 -20.92 -5.87
N THR A 88 2.99 -22.13 -5.35
CA THR A 88 4.12 -22.95 -4.90
C THR A 88 3.81 -24.43 -5.16
N ALA A 89 4.67 -25.06 -5.97
CA ALA A 89 4.77 -26.48 -6.29
C ALA A 89 3.58 -27.04 -7.12
N THR A 90 3.76 -27.60 -8.32
CA THR A 90 4.63 -28.74 -8.64
C THR A 90 4.56 -28.94 -10.17
N THR A 91 5.68 -29.17 -10.84
CA THR A 91 5.91 -30.44 -11.58
C THR A 91 7.42 -30.59 -11.85
N PRO A 92 8.01 -31.74 -11.49
CA PRO A 92 9.43 -32.04 -11.65
C PRO A 92 9.87 -32.26 -13.10
N GLU A 93 11.13 -31.94 -13.33
CA GLU A 93 12.07 -32.62 -14.23
C GLU A 93 11.79 -34.11 -14.53
N ILE A 94 11.63 -34.47 -15.82
CA ILE A 94 12.08 -35.71 -16.52
C ILE A 94 12.06 -35.40 -18.05
N GLY A 95 13.16 -35.52 -18.80
CA GLY A 95 13.56 -36.70 -19.61
C GLY A 95 12.74 -36.76 -20.92
N GLU A 96 13.27 -36.72 -22.15
CA GLU A 96 14.40 -37.43 -22.76
C GLU A 96 14.84 -36.73 -24.06
#